data_AF-A0A6I5W877-F1
#
_entry.id   AF-A0A6I5W877-F1
#
_cell.length_a   1.000
_cell.length_b   1.000
_cell.length_c   1.000
_cell.angle_alpha   90.00
_cell.angle_beta   90.00
_cell.angle_gamma   90.00
#
_symmetry.space_group_name_H-M   'P 1'
#
loop_
_entity.id
_entity.type
_entity.pdbx_description
1 polymer ?
#
loop_
_entity_poly.entity_id
_entity_poly.type
_entity_poly.pdbx_seq_one_letter_code
_entity_poly.pdbx_strand_id
1 'polypeptide(L)' 'MNAVNVVEKFGADGFLERSWVLPPEVVVPLRAHVSMTEEGWIMYEWPVTAEIAAIVQPWVDETIDVASGAWNIGSEQAPD' A
#
# COMPACT_ATOMS: atom_id res chain seq x y z
N MET A 1 -12.75 13.66 -6.71
CA MET A 1 -11.91 12.96 -5.71
C MET A 1 -11.18 11.86 -6.44
N ASN A 2 -9.94 12.14 -6.81
CA ASN A 2 -9.03 11.12 -7.31
C ASN A 2 -8.40 10.44 -6.08
N ALA A 3 -8.52 9.13 -5.96
CA ALA A 3 -7.78 8.38 -4.95
C ALA A 3 -6.59 7.66 -5.58
N VAL A 4 -5.51 7.52 -4.82
CA VAL A 4 -4.31 6.79 -5.22
C VAL A 4 -4.06 5.66 -4.25
N ASN A 5 -3.67 4.51 -4.77
CA ASN A 5 -3.24 3.39 -3.93
C ASN A 5 -1.82 3.69 -3.42
N VAL A 6 -1.57 3.36 -2.16
CA VAL A 6 -0.30 3.66 -1.50
C VAL A 6 0.20 2.45 -0.72
N VAL A 7 1.52 2.35 -0.58
CA VAL A 7 2.17 1.61 0.50
C VAL A 7 2.64 2.61 1.52
N GLU A 8 2.44 2.33 2.80
CA GLU A 8 2.78 3.20 3.91
C GLU A 8 3.67 2.45 4.90
N LYS A 9 4.57 3.20 5.55
CA LYS A 9 5.42 2.72 6.62
C LYS A 9 5.23 3.61 7.84
N PHE A 10 4.93 2.99 8.97
CA PHE A 10 4.72 3.65 10.25
C PHE A 10 5.90 3.43 11.19
N GLY A 11 6.21 4.45 11.98
CA GLY A 11 7.18 4.34 13.06
C GLY A 11 6.65 3.51 14.22
N ALA A 12 7.53 3.13 15.14
CA ALA A 12 7.14 2.44 16.38
C ALA A 12 6.23 3.29 17.30
N ASP A 13 6.18 4.60 17.06
CA ASP A 13 5.29 5.56 17.70
C ASP A 13 3.90 5.64 17.03
N GLY A 14 3.68 4.89 15.95
CA GLY A 14 2.43 4.84 15.20
C GLY A 14 2.23 6.02 14.24
N PHE A 15 3.23 6.88 14.06
CA PHE A 15 3.15 7.97 13.09
C PHE A 15 3.63 7.51 11.71
N LEU A 16 2.99 8.03 10.66
CA LEU A 16 3.40 7.79 9.28
C LEU A 16 4.81 8.37 9.06
N GLU A 17 5.78 7.49 8.79
CA GLU A 17 7.13 7.92 8.41
C GLU A 17 7.20 8.23 6.93
N ARG A 18 6.55 7.40 6.10
CA ARG A 18 6.67 7.48 4.65
C ARG A 18 5.52 6.79 3.91
N SER A 19 5.15 7.32 2.75
CA SER A 19 4.22 6.70 1.81
C SER A 19 4.78 6.70 0.39
N TRP A 20 4.40 5.69 -0.39
CA TRP A 20 4.75 5.52 -1.80
C TRP A 20 3.48 5.28 -2.61
N VAL A 21 3.25 6.15 -3.61
CA VAL A 21 2.12 5.98 -4.54
C VAL A 21 2.40 4.82 -5.48
N LEU A 22 1.45 3.89 -5.53
CA LEU A 22 1.49 2.76 -6.43
C LEU A 22 0.90 3.13 -7.79
N PRO A 23 1.55 2.76 -8.89
CA PRO A 23 1.00 3.01 -10.21
C PRO A 23 -0.10 1.99 -10.54
N PRO A 24 -1.01 2.32 -11.48
CA PRO A 24 -2.19 1.52 -11.77
C PRO A 24 -1.92 0.06 -12.16
N GLU A 25 -0.77 -0.25 -12.78
CA GLU A 25 -0.39 -1.61 -13.17
C GLU A 25 -0.18 -2.57 -11.98
N VAL A 26 0.09 -2.05 -10.78
CA VAL A 26 0.27 -2.85 -9.55
C VAL A 26 -1.07 -3.32 -8.99
N VAL A 27 -2.16 -2.65 -9.38
CA VAL A 27 -3.50 -2.90 -8.84
C VAL A 27 -4.02 -4.29 -9.18
N VAL A 28 -3.76 -4.79 -10.39
CA VAL A 28 -4.31 -6.09 -10.84
C VAL A 28 -3.79 -7.26 -9.98
N PRO A 29 -2.47 -7.40 -9.74
CA PRO A 29 -1.95 -8.42 -8.81
C PRO A 29 -2.50 -8.31 -7.38
N LEU A 30 -2.71 -7.08 -6.88
CA LEU A 30 -3.16 -6.86 -5.50
C LEU A 30 -4.60 -7.30 -5.23
N ARG A 31 -5.45 -7.40 -6.26
CA ARG A 31 -6.87 -7.82 -6.11
C ARG A 31 -7.07 -9.19 -5.46
N ALA A 32 -6.06 -10.06 -5.50
CA ALA A 32 -6.11 -11.37 -4.84
C ALA A 32 -5.85 -11.30 -3.33
N HIS A 33 -5.35 -10.17 -2.82
CA HIS A 33 -4.84 -10.02 -1.45
C HIS A 33 -5.60 -9.00 -0.61
N VAL A 34 -6.28 -8.04 -1.24
CA VAL A 34 -7.03 -6.98 -0.56
C VAL A 34 -8.39 -6.74 -1.20
N SER A 35 -9.33 -6.19 -0.43
CA SER A 35 -10.61 -5.72 -0.96
C SER A 35 -10.42 -4.42 -1.73
N MET A 36 -11.07 -4.29 -2.88
CA MET A 36 -11.01 -3.10 -3.71
C MET A 36 -12.39 -2.64 -4.18
N THR A 37 -12.51 -1.35 -4.47
CA THR A 37 -13.68 -0.78 -5.19
C THR A 37 -13.65 -1.16 -6.67
N GLU A 38 -14.75 -0.91 -7.39
CA GLU A 38 -14.82 -1.16 -8.84
C GLU A 38 -13.82 -0.29 -9.63
N GLU A 39 -13.50 0.90 -9.10
CA GLU A 39 -12.52 1.84 -9.63
C GLU A 39 -11.06 1.40 -9.38
N GLY A 40 -10.85 0.34 -8.59
CA GLY A 40 -9.52 -0.22 -8.30
C GLY A 40 -8.81 0.40 -7.11
N TRP A 41 -9.53 1.06 -6.20
CA TRP A 41 -8.97 1.57 -4.96
C TRP A 41 -9.02 0.52 -3.86
N ILE A 42 -7.94 0.38 -3.11
CA ILE A 42 -7.88 -0.50 -1.93
C ILE A 42 -8.83 0.05 -0.86
N MET A 43 -9.76 -0.78 -0.42
CA MET A 43 -10.69 -0.46 0.64
C MET A 43 -10.05 -0.73 1.99
N TYR A 44 -10.04 0.27 2.86
CA TYR A 44 -9.36 0.23 4.17
C TYR A 44 -7.84 0.08 4.04
N GLU A 45 -7.18 0.22 5.17
CA GLU A 45 -5.75 -0.05 5.29
C GLU A 45 -5.54 -1.52 5.67
N TRP A 46 -4.60 -2.18 4.99
CA TRP A 46 -4.27 -3.59 5.18
C TRP A 46 -2.80 -3.77 5.53
N PRO A 47 -2.44 -4.68 6.46
CA PRO A 47 -1.05 -4.99 6.72
C PRO A 47 -0.40 -5.64 5.50
N VAL A 48 0.82 -5.25 5.20
CA VAL A 48 1.61 -5.84 4.10
C VAL A 48 2.06 -7.24 4.50
N THR A 49 1.56 -8.26 3.79
CA THR A 49 2.03 -9.65 3.90
C THR A 49 3.25 -9.90 3.00
N ALA A 50 3.85 -11.09 3.07
CA ALA A 50 4.95 -11.46 2.19
C ALA A 50 4.56 -11.45 0.70
N GLU A 51 3.34 -11.86 0.38
CA GLU A 51 2.79 -11.84 -0.99
C GLU A 51 2.56 -10.41 -1.48
N ILE A 52 2.00 -9.54 -0.64
CA ILE A 52 1.83 -8.12 -0.96
C ILE A 52 3.19 -7.45 -1.12
N ALA A 53 4.15 -7.72 -0.22
CA ALA A 53 5.52 -7.19 -0.30
C ALA A 53 6.18 -7.57 -1.63
N ALA A 54 6.07 -8.83 -2.06
CA ALA A 54 6.61 -9.26 -3.35
C ALA A 54 5.99 -8.49 -4.55
N ILE A 55 4.71 -8.12 -4.43
CA ILE A 55 3.99 -7.34 -5.45
C ILE A 55 4.38 -5.87 -5.43
N VAL A 56 4.72 -5.25 -4.29
CA VAL A 56 4.92 -3.79 -4.20
C VAL A 56 6.37 -3.36 -3.99
N GLN A 57 7.28 -4.29 -3.62
CA GLN A 57 8.69 -4.00 -3.35
C GLN A 57 9.41 -3.26 -4.49
N PRO A 58 9.18 -3.55 -5.78
CA PRO A 58 9.80 -2.77 -6.86
C PRO A 58 9.43 -1.28 -6.92
N TRP A 59 8.37 -0.86 -6.22
CA TRP A 59 7.87 0.53 -6.20
C TRP A 59 8.18 1.26 -4.89
N VAL A 60 8.86 0.59 -3.96
CA VAL A 60 9.29 1.12 -2.67
C VAL A 60 10.82 1.19 -2.68
N ASP A 61 11.37 2.34 -2.33
CA ASP A 61 12.83 2.56 -2.33
C ASP A 61 13.52 2.07 -1.04
N GLU A 62 12.75 1.49 -0.13
CA GLU A 62 13.17 0.82 1.10
C GLU A 62 12.81 -0.68 1.06
N THR A 63 13.63 -1.52 1.69
CA THR A 63 13.29 -2.94 1.85
C THR A 63 12.11 -3.08 2.81
N ILE A 64 11.05 -3.75 2.35
CA ILE A 64 9.86 -4.01 3.14
C ILE A 64 10.18 -5.12 4.15
N ASP A 65 10.26 -4.74 5.42
CA ASP A 65 10.36 -5.68 6.53
C ASP A 65 8.96 -6.08 7.02
N VAL A 66 8.40 -7.14 6.44
CA VAL A 66 7.09 -7.68 6.82
C VAL A 66 7.04 -8.06 8.31
N ALA A 67 8.16 -8.54 8.88
CA ALA A 67 8.20 -8.99 10.26
C ALA A 67 8.08 -7.84 11.27
N SER A 68 8.36 -6.61 10.85
CA SER A 68 8.21 -5.41 11.70
C SER A 68 6.75 -5.07 12.00
N GLY A 69 5.81 -5.50 11.16
CA GLY A 69 4.40 -5.09 11.25
C GLY A 69 4.17 -3.59 11.00
N ALA A 70 5.18 -2.87 10.52
CA ALA A 70 5.15 -1.42 10.31
C ALA A 70 4.57 -1.00 8.96
N TRP A 71 4.27 -1.95 8.08
CA TRP A 71 3.96 -1.70 6.69
C TRP A 71 2.50 -1.98 6.39
N ASN A 72 1.85 -1.02 5.75
CA ASN A 72 0.46 -1.14 5.32
C ASN A 72 0.30 -0.77 3.83
N ILE A 73 -0.83 -1.19 3.27
CA ILE A 73 -1.27 -0.82 1.93
C ILE A 73 -2.71 -0.33 1.99
N GLY A 74 -3.02 0.73 1.26
CA GLY A 74 -4.32 1.39 1.32
C GLY A 74 -4.55 2.34 0.16
N SER A 75 -5.53 3.23 0.32
CA SER A 75 -5.77 4.33 -0.61
C SER A 75 -5.89 5.65 0.13
N GLU A 76 -5.29 6.69 -0.45
CA GLU A 76 -5.38 8.06 0.03
C GLU A 76 -6.13 8.93 -0.99
N GLN A 77 -6.75 10.02 -0.51
CA GLN A 77 -7.26 11.05 -1.41
C GLN A 77 -6.10 11.88 -1.96
N ALA A 78 -5.94 11.90 -3.28
CA ALA A 78 -5.02 12.80 -3.94
C ALA A 78 -5.68 14.17 -4.14
N PRO A 79 -4.97 15.29 -3.85
CA PRO A 79 -5.42 16.60 -4.29
C PRO A 79 -5.45 16.64 -5.82
N ASP A 80 -6.50 17.25 -6.37
CA ASP A 80 -6.71 17.42 -7.83
C ASP A 80 -5.57 18.25 -8.49
#